data_AF-A0A811Q634-F1
#
_entry.id   AF-A0A811Q634-F1
#
_cell.length_a   1.000
_cell.length_b   1.000
_cell.length_c   1.000
_cell.angle_alpha   90.00
_cell.angle_beta   90.00
_cell.angle_gamma   90.00
#
_symmetry.space_group_name_H-M   'P 1'
#
loop_
_entity.id
_entity.type
_entity.pdbx_description
1 polymer ?
#
loop_
_entity_poly.entity_id
_entity_poly.type
_entity_poly.pdbx_seq_one_letter_code
_entity_poly.pdbx_strand_id
1 'polypeptide(L)'
;MKTNSHETNMKHEVKVVADQRIKHYKVICFLGVALITWIDKAVLLNRLNEYNNVAAQVCIIYFTVALVSMLLGLTASSFPDSALCAKTVSSNGALQAFLFLNAVVHLHNIDLYSKVRHLGVSWMLTSLVFCIYWVMNQSSSSKVIQIRQAIQLELVPGHQSQGTEQGLSEFENLTKFADHSRRQLQEKLLFLKAEHVYSMI
;
A
#
# COMPACT_ATOMS: atom_id res chain seq x y z
N MET A 1 -23.85 31.75 21.69
CA MET A 1 -22.44 31.30 21.73
C MET A 1 -22.41 29.80 22.01
N LYS A 2 -22.58 28.95 20.98
CA LYS A 2 -22.69 27.47 21.13
C LYS A 2 -22.05 26.68 19.97
N THR A 3 -21.19 27.34 19.19
CA THR A 3 -20.59 26.81 17.95
C THR A 3 -19.24 26.13 18.15
N ASN A 4 -18.54 26.38 19.26
CA ASN A 4 -17.15 25.92 19.44
C ASN A 4 -17.01 24.41 19.75
N SER A 5 -17.99 23.77 20.38
CA SER A 5 -17.88 22.34 20.71
C SER A 5 -18.13 21.42 19.51
N HIS A 6 -18.98 21.84 18.57
CA HIS A 6 -19.31 21.04 17.39
C HIS A 6 -18.22 21.12 16.32
N GLU A 7 -17.57 22.28 16.15
CA GLU A 7 -16.45 22.46 15.21
C GLU A 7 -15.18 21.73 15.68
N THR A 8 -14.92 21.72 16.99
CA THR A 8 -13.78 20.99 17.59
C THR A 8 -13.97 19.48 17.52
N ASN A 9 -15.18 18.97 17.76
CA ASN A 9 -15.47 17.55 17.64
C ASN A 9 -15.39 17.08 16.17
N MET A 10 -15.82 17.92 15.22
CA MET A 10 -15.73 17.65 13.78
C MET A 10 -14.28 17.59 13.26
N LYS A 11 -13.42 18.52 13.69
CA LYS A 11 -11.98 18.48 13.35
C LYS A 11 -11.30 17.25 13.94
N HIS A 12 -11.76 16.78 15.09
CA HIS A 12 -11.24 15.58 15.74
C HIS A 12 -11.56 14.31 14.96
N GLU A 13 -12.82 14.08 14.55
CA GLU A 13 -13.19 12.88 13.77
C GLU A 13 -12.48 12.80 12.41
N VAL A 14 -12.38 13.93 11.69
CA VAL A 14 -11.68 13.97 10.40
C VAL A 14 -10.19 13.65 10.56
N LYS A 15 -9.57 14.13 11.65
CA LYS A 15 -8.18 13.83 11.98
C LYS A 15 -7.99 12.35 12.30
N VAL A 16 -8.87 11.75 13.09
CA VAL A 16 -8.82 10.32 13.45
C VAL A 16 -8.90 9.42 12.22
N VAL A 17 -9.83 9.68 11.29
CA VAL A 17 -9.96 8.89 10.05
C VAL A 17 -8.74 9.07 9.13
N ALA A 18 -8.19 10.27 9.04
CA ALA A 18 -6.97 10.53 8.26
C ALA A 18 -5.76 9.82 8.85
N ASP A 19 -5.59 9.85 10.16
CA ASP A 19 -4.51 9.19 10.90
C ASP A 19 -4.59 7.66 10.75
N GLN A 20 -5.81 7.10 10.78
CA GLN A 20 -6.00 5.67 10.56
C GLN A 20 -5.60 5.26 9.14
N ARG A 21 -5.89 6.06 8.11
CA ARG A 21 -5.49 5.75 6.71
C ARG A 21 -3.99 5.81 6.51
N ILE A 22 -3.33 6.80 7.10
CA ILE A 22 -1.86 6.92 7.02
C ILE A 22 -1.19 5.68 7.63
N LYS A 23 -1.74 5.15 8.74
CA LYS A 23 -1.26 3.89 9.34
C LYS A 23 -1.42 2.70 8.38
N HIS A 24 -2.55 2.58 7.67
CA HIS A 24 -2.73 1.52 6.66
C HIS A 24 -1.73 1.65 5.52
N TYR A 25 -1.55 2.86 4.97
CA TYR A 25 -0.58 3.10 3.91
C TYR A 25 0.84 2.76 4.35
N LYS A 26 1.19 3.05 5.61
CA LYS A 26 2.48 2.65 6.20
C LYS A 26 2.70 1.13 6.13
N VAL A 27 1.70 0.35 6.54
CA VAL A 27 1.77 -1.13 6.52
C VAL A 27 1.89 -1.64 5.09
N ILE A 28 1.09 -1.11 4.16
CA ILE A 28 1.13 -1.52 2.75
C ILE A 28 2.47 -1.17 2.11
N CYS A 29 2.99 0.04 2.34
CA CYS A 29 4.32 0.45 1.86
C CYS A 29 5.41 -0.47 2.41
N PHE A 30 5.37 -0.76 3.71
CA PHE A 30 6.34 -1.66 4.35
C PHE A 30 6.29 -3.06 3.74
N LEU A 31 5.09 -3.61 3.54
CA LEU A 31 4.90 -4.91 2.92
C LEU A 31 5.44 -4.91 1.48
N GLY A 32 5.17 -3.86 0.70
CA GLY A 32 5.70 -3.72 -0.66
C GLY A 32 7.24 -3.68 -0.69
N VAL A 33 7.87 -2.92 0.21
CA VAL A 33 9.35 -2.89 0.35
C VAL A 33 9.90 -4.26 0.77
N ALA A 34 9.23 -4.97 1.67
CA ALA A 34 9.62 -6.32 2.06
C ALA A 34 9.49 -7.30 0.87
N LEU A 35 8.44 -7.20 0.07
CA LEU A 35 8.24 -8.08 -1.09
C LEU A 35 9.29 -7.85 -2.18
N ILE A 36 9.58 -6.60 -2.54
CA ILE A 36 10.58 -6.29 -3.59
C ILE A 36 12.02 -6.66 -3.18
N THR A 37 12.29 -6.74 -1.88
CA THR A 37 13.57 -7.22 -1.34
C THR A 37 13.61 -8.75 -1.24
N TRP A 38 12.48 -9.39 -0.96
CA TRP A 38 12.36 -10.85 -0.86
C TRP A 38 12.32 -11.57 -2.21
N ILE A 39 11.63 -11.01 -3.20
CA ILE A 39 11.45 -11.63 -4.51
C ILE A 39 12.79 -11.61 -5.28
N ASP A 40 13.16 -12.77 -5.83
CA ASP A 40 14.28 -12.90 -6.76
C ASP A 40 13.93 -12.27 -8.12
N LYS A 41 14.05 -10.94 -8.15
CA LYS A 41 13.86 -10.13 -9.36
C LYS A 41 14.89 -10.45 -10.44
N ALA A 42 16.08 -10.96 -10.08
CA ALA A 42 17.09 -11.29 -11.08
C ALA A 42 16.63 -12.48 -11.94
N VAL A 43 16.05 -13.51 -11.33
CA VAL A 43 15.47 -14.65 -12.05
C VAL A 43 14.33 -14.21 -12.97
N LEU A 44 13.39 -13.39 -12.46
CA LEU A 44 12.25 -12.89 -13.24
C LEU A 44 12.70 -12.01 -14.41
N LEU A 45 13.65 -11.11 -14.18
CA LEU A 45 14.15 -10.19 -15.20
C LEU A 45 15.04 -10.88 -16.23
N ASN A 46 15.84 -11.87 -15.83
CA ASN A 46 16.64 -12.67 -16.76
C ASN A 46 15.73 -13.45 -17.71
N ARG A 47 14.67 -14.08 -17.20
CA ARG A 47 13.66 -14.73 -18.05
C ARG A 47 13.03 -13.74 -19.02
N LEU A 48 12.61 -12.56 -18.55
CA LEU A 48 12.04 -11.55 -19.44
C LEU A 48 13.06 -11.05 -20.48
N ASN A 49 14.33 -10.94 -20.10
CA ASN A 49 15.41 -10.49 -20.98
C ASN A 49 15.63 -11.47 -22.15
N GLU A 50 15.53 -12.78 -21.92
CA GLU A 50 15.57 -13.80 -22.97
C GLU A 50 14.48 -13.60 -24.03
N TYR A 51 13.27 -13.19 -23.63
CA TYR A 51 12.20 -12.89 -24.57
C TYR A 51 12.33 -11.50 -25.21
N ASN A 52 12.68 -10.48 -24.42
CA ASN A 52 12.75 -9.10 -24.86
C ASN A 52 13.58 -8.22 -23.91
N ASN A 53 14.81 -7.90 -24.33
CA ASN A 53 15.74 -7.03 -23.59
C ASN A 53 15.17 -5.63 -23.28
N VAL A 54 14.38 -5.05 -24.18
CA VAL A 54 13.79 -3.71 -23.98
C VAL A 54 12.72 -3.76 -22.89
N ALA A 55 11.88 -4.79 -22.90
CA ALA A 55 10.86 -4.98 -21.87
C ALA A 55 11.50 -5.20 -20.48
N ALA A 56 12.61 -5.94 -20.42
CA ALA A 56 13.37 -6.13 -19.18
C ALA A 56 13.93 -4.81 -18.63
N GLN A 57 14.50 -3.95 -19.48
CA GLN A 57 14.98 -2.63 -19.07
C GLN A 57 13.85 -1.73 -18.54
N VAL A 58 12.71 -1.68 -19.25
CA VAL A 58 11.53 -0.94 -18.80
C VAL A 58 11.05 -1.44 -17.44
N CYS A 59 11.07 -2.76 -17.22
CA CYS A 59 10.67 -3.37 -15.97
C CYS A 59 11.62 -3.01 -14.81
N ILE A 60 12.95 -3.00 -15.05
CA ILE A 60 13.95 -2.56 -14.08
C ILE A 60 13.73 -1.10 -13.65
N ILE A 61 13.52 -0.21 -14.63
CA ILE A 61 13.26 1.21 -14.37
C ILE A 61 11.98 1.35 -13.52
N TYR A 62 10.92 0.64 -13.91
CA TYR A 62 9.66 0.65 -13.18
C TYR A 62 9.80 0.14 -11.74
N PHE A 63 10.47 -0.99 -11.51
CA PHE A 63 10.70 -1.53 -10.17
C PHE A 63 11.50 -0.58 -9.29
N THR A 64 12.45 0.13 -9.87
CA THR A 64 13.22 1.16 -9.15
C THR A 64 12.32 2.33 -8.75
N VAL A 65 11.49 2.83 -9.66
CA VAL A 65 10.52 3.91 -9.37
C VAL A 65 9.50 3.47 -8.32
N ALA A 66 9.01 2.23 -8.40
CA ALA A 66 8.10 1.66 -7.41
C ALA A 66 8.77 1.58 -6.03
N LEU A 67 10.02 1.11 -5.94
CA LEU A 67 10.78 1.06 -4.69
C LEU A 67 10.93 2.43 -4.06
N VAL A 68 11.40 3.42 -4.83
CA VAL A 68 11.58 4.78 -4.34
C VAL A 68 10.25 5.37 -3.86
N SER A 69 9.17 5.16 -4.61
CA SER A 69 7.84 5.62 -4.24
C SER A 69 7.31 4.97 -2.96
N MET A 70 7.52 3.65 -2.78
CA MET A 70 7.15 2.93 -1.57
C MET A 70 7.95 3.41 -0.35
N LEU A 71 9.26 3.65 -0.51
CA LEU A 71 10.11 4.22 0.54
C LEU A 71 9.67 5.64 0.93
N LEU A 72 9.40 6.50 -0.06
CA LEU A 72 8.87 7.85 0.17
C LEU A 72 7.51 7.81 0.87
N GLY A 73 6.63 6.87 0.51
CA GLY A 73 5.35 6.67 1.18
C GLY A 73 5.52 6.19 2.63
N LEU A 74 6.50 5.32 2.89
CA LEU A 74 6.83 4.83 4.22
C LEU A 74 7.41 5.93 5.12
N THR A 75 8.27 6.79 4.58
CA THR A 75 8.80 7.94 5.32
C THR A 75 7.72 8.98 5.59
N ALA A 76 6.90 9.32 4.58
CA ALA A 76 5.80 10.27 4.72
C ALA A 76 4.74 9.81 5.72
N SER A 77 4.46 8.51 5.80
CA SER A 77 3.54 7.96 6.78
C SER A 77 4.13 7.76 8.18
N SER A 78 5.46 7.75 8.31
CA SER A 78 6.15 7.68 9.60
C SER A 78 6.32 9.06 10.25
N PHE A 79 6.42 10.11 9.43
CA PHE A 79 6.56 11.50 9.88
C PHE A 79 5.51 12.39 9.20
N PRO A 80 4.21 12.20 9.51
CA PRO A 80 3.12 12.89 8.82
C PRO A 80 3.15 14.42 9.03
N ASP A 81 3.69 14.89 10.16
CA ASP A 81 3.76 16.31 10.49
C ASP A 81 4.91 17.05 9.77
N SER A 82 5.90 16.32 9.25
CA SER A 82 7.08 16.89 8.58
C SER A 82 6.98 16.91 7.06
N ALA A 83 6.04 16.15 6.48
CA ALA A 83 5.91 16.01 5.03
C ALA A 83 4.73 16.85 4.48
N LEU A 84 5.04 17.80 3.61
CA LEU A 84 4.02 18.48 2.79
C LEU A 84 3.27 17.41 1.98
N CYS A 85 1.97 17.28 2.19
CA CYS A 85 1.12 16.28 1.55
C CYS A 85 1.41 14.81 1.95
N ALA A 86 1.77 14.56 3.21
CA ALA A 86 2.04 13.21 3.76
C ALA A 86 0.99 12.15 3.35
N LYS A 87 -0.30 12.50 3.36
CA LYS A 87 -1.40 11.62 2.95
C LYS A 87 -1.34 11.20 1.49
N THR A 88 -1.02 12.12 0.59
CA THR A 88 -0.95 11.85 -0.86
C THR A 88 0.29 11.04 -1.20
N VAL A 89 1.43 11.40 -0.61
CA VAL A 89 2.70 10.68 -0.82
C VAL A 89 2.62 9.25 -0.28
N SER A 90 2.07 9.06 0.92
CA SER A 90 1.84 7.72 1.49
C SER A 90 0.82 6.90 0.69
N SER A 91 -0.26 7.53 0.21
CA SER A 91 -1.23 6.88 -0.69
C SER A 91 -0.58 6.41 -1.99
N ASN A 92 0.27 7.24 -2.61
CA ASN A 92 0.98 6.87 -3.84
C ASN A 92 1.96 5.71 -3.60
N GLY A 93 2.72 5.73 -2.50
CA GLY A 93 3.59 4.61 -2.13
C GLY A 93 2.81 3.31 -1.93
N ALA A 94 1.65 3.38 -1.28
CA ALA A 94 0.79 2.21 -1.09
C ALA A 94 0.22 1.68 -2.42
N LEU A 95 -0.18 2.57 -3.34
CA LEU A 95 -0.62 2.18 -4.69
C LEU A 95 0.51 1.48 -5.46
N GLN A 96 1.75 1.99 -5.38
CA GLN A 96 2.90 1.38 -6.05
C GLN A 96 3.20 -0.03 -5.52
N ALA A 97 2.93 -0.32 -4.25
CA ALA A 97 3.05 -1.68 -3.73
C ALA A 97 2.10 -2.67 -4.42
N PHE A 98 0.84 -2.27 -4.67
CA PHE A 98 -0.12 -3.10 -5.39
C PHE A 98 0.25 -3.27 -6.87
N LEU A 99 0.65 -2.17 -7.53
CA LEU A 99 1.06 -2.21 -8.94
C LEU A 99 2.33 -3.05 -9.15
N PHE A 100 3.27 -2.98 -8.21
CA PHE A 100 4.45 -3.85 -8.19
C PHE A 100 4.06 -5.31 -8.04
N LEU A 101 3.20 -5.65 -7.07
CA LEU A 101 2.74 -7.03 -6.88
C LEU A 101 2.03 -7.55 -8.12
N ASN A 102 1.17 -6.73 -8.74
CA ASN A 102 0.51 -7.04 -10.00
C ASN A 102 1.53 -7.35 -11.12
N ALA A 103 2.57 -6.50 -11.27
CA ALA A 103 3.64 -6.73 -12.23
C ALA A 103 4.37 -8.06 -12.00
N VAL A 104 4.71 -8.37 -10.74
CA VAL A 104 5.36 -9.63 -10.36
C VAL A 104 4.48 -10.84 -10.70
N VAL A 105 3.19 -10.79 -10.40
CA VAL A 105 2.25 -11.88 -10.72
C VAL A 105 2.22 -12.12 -12.23
N HIS A 106 2.16 -11.07 -13.04
CA HIS A 106 2.21 -11.21 -14.49
C HIS A 106 3.53 -11.83 -14.96
N LEU A 107 4.68 -11.36 -14.46
CA LEU A 107 5.99 -11.91 -14.83
C LEU A 107 6.19 -13.35 -14.38
N HIS A 108 5.66 -13.73 -13.22
CA HIS A 108 5.71 -15.11 -12.74
C HIS A 108 4.92 -16.05 -13.67
N ASN A 109 3.86 -15.54 -14.30
CA ASN A 109 3.01 -16.26 -15.24
C ASN A 109 3.39 -15.98 -16.70
N ILE A 110 4.64 -15.59 -16.99
CA ILE A 110 5.08 -15.23 -18.35
C ILE A 110 4.81 -16.34 -19.37
N ASP A 111 4.90 -17.60 -18.95
CA ASP A 111 4.67 -18.80 -19.77
C ASP A 111 3.21 -18.96 -20.22
N LEU A 112 2.25 -18.32 -19.53
CA LEU A 112 0.84 -18.30 -19.95
C LEU A 112 0.59 -17.38 -21.15
N TYR A 113 1.53 -16.49 -21.46
CA TYR A 113 1.38 -15.52 -22.54
C TYR A 113 2.11 -16.00 -23.80
N SER A 114 1.35 -16.16 -24.89
CA SER A 114 1.94 -16.48 -26.21
C SER A 114 2.93 -15.42 -26.70
N LYS A 115 2.80 -14.16 -26.26
CA LYS A 115 3.69 -13.04 -26.62
C LYS A 115 3.86 -12.09 -25.44
N VAL A 116 5.07 -11.55 -25.25
CA VAL A 116 5.39 -10.51 -24.24
C VAL A 116 4.49 -9.27 -24.38
N ARG A 117 4.03 -8.97 -25.60
CA ARG A 117 3.06 -7.88 -25.82
C ARG A 117 1.74 -8.13 -25.07
N HIS A 118 1.25 -9.37 -25.02
CA HIS A 118 0.00 -9.70 -24.35
C HIS A 118 0.16 -9.61 -22.82
N LEU A 119 1.32 -10.00 -22.31
CA LEU A 119 1.72 -9.78 -20.91
C LEU A 119 1.65 -8.29 -20.56
N GLY A 120 2.30 -7.43 -21.37
CA GLY A 120 2.30 -5.98 -21.14
C GLY A 120 0.90 -5.36 -21.17
N VAL A 121 0.09 -5.72 -22.17
CA VAL A 121 -1.31 -5.24 -22.26
C VAL A 121 -2.14 -5.73 -21.07
N SER A 122 -2.00 -7.00 -20.68
CA SER A 122 -2.71 -7.56 -19.53
C SER A 122 -2.35 -6.84 -18.23
N TRP A 123 -1.05 -6.60 -18.00
CA TRP A 123 -0.58 -5.82 -16.86
C TRP A 123 -1.09 -4.37 -16.86
N MET A 124 -1.12 -3.71 -18.01
CA MET A 124 -1.66 -2.35 -18.11
C MET A 124 -3.16 -2.30 -17.79
N LEU A 125 -3.93 -3.27 -18.29
CA LEU A 125 -5.38 -3.36 -18.03
C LEU A 125 -5.68 -3.61 -16.54
N THR A 126 -5.01 -4.58 -15.91
CA THR A 126 -5.19 -4.87 -14.48
C THR A 126 -4.75 -3.69 -13.62
N SER A 127 -3.63 -3.05 -13.97
CA SER A 127 -3.14 -1.84 -13.28
C SER A 127 -4.12 -0.67 -13.39
N LEU A 128 -4.74 -0.47 -14.56
CA LEU A 128 -5.75 0.57 -14.76
C LEU A 128 -6.97 0.34 -13.87
N VAL A 129 -7.44 -0.90 -13.75
CA VAL A 129 -8.56 -1.27 -12.86
C VAL A 129 -8.20 -0.98 -11.41
N PHE A 130 -6.99 -1.34 -10.97
CA PHE A 130 -6.50 -1.01 -9.62
C PHE A 130 -6.46 0.50 -9.39
N CYS A 131 -5.96 1.29 -10.35
CA CYS A 131 -5.92 2.75 -10.24
C CYS A 131 -7.32 3.37 -10.14
N ILE A 132 -8.27 2.92 -10.98
CA ILE A 132 -9.66 3.40 -10.93
C ILE A 132 -10.27 3.07 -9.57
N TYR A 133 -10.13 1.82 -9.11
CA TYR A 133 -10.62 1.40 -7.80
C TYR A 133 -9.99 2.23 -6.67
N TRP A 134 -8.68 2.48 -6.73
CA TRP A 134 -7.95 3.27 -5.74
C TRP A 134 -8.47 4.71 -5.65
N VAL A 135 -8.64 5.37 -6.80
CA VAL A 135 -9.18 6.74 -6.88
C VAL A 135 -10.63 6.79 -6.40
N MET A 136 -11.46 5.80 -6.78
CA MET A 136 -12.85 5.72 -6.31
C MET A 136 -12.92 5.55 -4.79
N ASN A 137 -12.07 4.70 -4.20
CA ASN A 137 -12.05 4.50 -2.75
C ASN A 137 -11.57 5.76 -2.01
N GLN A 138 -10.61 6.49 -2.59
CA GLN A 138 -10.14 7.76 -2.07
C GLN A 138 -11.20 8.87 -2.16
N SER A 139 -11.96 8.91 -3.26
CA SER A 139 -13.04 9.88 -3.52
C SER A 139 -14.31 9.59 -2.70
N SER A 140 -14.73 8.33 -2.62
CA SER A 140 -15.88 7.88 -1.84
C SER A 140 -15.72 8.23 -0.36
N SER A 141 -14.49 8.16 0.16
CA SER A 141 -14.22 8.55 1.53
C SER A 141 -14.37 10.05 1.78
N SER A 142 -13.98 10.90 0.82
CA SER A 142 -14.26 12.34 0.89
C SER A 142 -15.76 12.64 0.76
N LYS A 143 -16.48 11.92 -0.11
CA LYS A 143 -17.92 12.11 -0.33
C LYS A 143 -18.78 11.56 0.82
N VAL A 144 -18.45 10.41 1.39
CA VAL A 144 -19.14 9.83 2.55
C VAL A 144 -18.95 10.71 3.78
N ILE A 145 -17.77 11.31 3.97
CA ILE A 145 -17.55 12.32 5.01
C ILE A 145 -18.43 13.55 4.73
N GLN A 146 -18.51 14.04 3.49
CA GLN A 146 -19.40 15.17 3.13
C GLN A 146 -20.91 14.86 3.23
N ILE A 147 -21.33 13.64 2.92
CA ILE A 147 -22.74 13.21 3.03
C ILE A 147 -23.10 12.99 4.51
N ARG A 148 -22.20 12.40 5.34
CA ARG A 148 -22.40 12.37 6.80
C ARG A 148 -22.48 13.78 7.39
N GLN A 149 -21.68 14.72 6.88
CA GLN A 149 -21.72 16.13 7.28
C GLN A 149 -23.08 16.76 6.94
N ALA A 150 -23.63 16.51 5.76
CA ALA A 150 -24.95 17.01 5.36
C ALA A 150 -26.09 16.41 6.19
N ILE A 151 -26.05 15.09 6.46
CA ILE A 151 -27.11 14.41 7.22
C ILE A 151 -27.10 14.78 8.71
N GLN A 152 -25.93 14.98 9.34
CA GLN A 152 -25.83 15.42 10.74
C GLN A 152 -26.26 16.90 10.95
N LEU A 153 -26.23 17.71 9.90
CA LEU A 153 -26.76 19.09 9.91
C LEU A 153 -28.29 19.12 9.85
N GLU A 154 -28.94 18.08 9.31
CA GLU A 154 -30.39 18.02 9.09
C GLU A 154 -31.13 17.23 10.18
N LEU A 155 -30.45 16.34 10.92
CA LEU A 155 -31.03 15.47 11.95
C LEU A 155 -30.28 15.57 13.28
N VAL A 156 -30.75 16.46 14.17
CA VAL A 156 -30.78 16.16 15.60
C VAL A 156 -32.25 15.82 15.89
N PRO A 157 -32.61 14.55 16.17
CA PRO A 157 -32.10 13.82 17.33
C PRO A 157 -31.78 12.32 17.11
N GLY A 158 -30.76 11.85 17.84
CA GLY A 158 -30.71 10.52 18.47
C GLY A 158 -30.96 9.28 17.62
N HIS A 159 -29.91 8.69 17.04
CA HIS A 159 -29.72 7.24 17.12
C HIS A 159 -28.27 6.85 16.78
N GLN A 160 -27.66 6.11 17.71
CA GLN A 160 -26.36 5.47 17.56
C GLN A 160 -26.51 4.31 16.55
N SER A 161 -25.91 4.44 15.37
CA SER A 161 -25.90 3.36 14.37
C SER A 161 -24.61 2.54 14.50
N GLN A 162 -24.79 1.35 15.05
CA GLN A 162 -23.85 0.23 15.07
C GLN A 162 -23.61 -0.23 13.62
N GLY A 163 -22.35 -0.30 13.20
CA GLY A 163 -22.04 -0.86 11.88
C GLY A 163 -20.61 -0.60 11.43
N THR A 164 -19.65 -1.40 11.91
CA THR A 164 -18.38 -1.68 11.20
C THR A 164 -17.61 -2.85 11.84
N GLU A 165 -18.19 -4.05 11.90
CA GLU A 165 -17.45 -5.24 12.36
C GLU A 165 -16.68 -5.95 11.23
N GLN A 166 -17.06 -5.73 9.97
CA GLN A 166 -16.51 -6.51 8.85
C GLN A 166 -15.10 -6.07 8.41
N GLY A 167 -14.83 -4.75 8.38
CA GLY A 167 -13.50 -4.22 8.07
C GLY A 167 -12.47 -4.42 9.20
N LEU A 168 -12.93 -4.64 10.43
CA LEU A 168 -12.07 -4.91 11.58
C LEU A 168 -11.45 -6.32 11.49
N SER A 169 -12.21 -7.29 10.97
CA SER A 169 -11.77 -8.69 10.84
C SER A 169 -10.68 -8.90 9.79
N GLU A 170 -10.77 -8.23 8.63
CA GLU A 170 -9.71 -8.26 7.60
C GLU A 170 -8.46 -7.50 8.07
N PHE A 171 -8.64 -6.41 8.82
CA PHE A 171 -7.54 -5.65 9.41
C PHE A 171 -6.78 -6.45 10.47
N GLU A 172 -7.48 -7.22 11.30
CA GLU A 172 -6.86 -8.12 12.29
C GLU A 172 -6.04 -9.23 11.60
N ASN A 173 -6.51 -9.75 10.47
CA ASN A 173 -5.77 -10.73 9.68
C ASN A 173 -4.52 -10.15 9.01
N LEU A 174 -4.59 -8.93 8.47
CA LEU A 174 -3.44 -8.26 7.85
C LEU A 174 -2.39 -7.84 8.89
N THR A 175 -2.81 -7.42 10.09
CA THR A 175 -1.89 -7.11 11.19
C THR A 175 -1.22 -8.35 11.75
N LYS A 176 -1.96 -9.47 11.90
CA LYS A 176 -1.37 -10.78 12.26
C LYS A 176 -0.36 -11.25 11.22
N PHE A 177 -0.65 -11.09 9.92
CA PHE A 177 0.28 -11.42 8.85
C PHE A 177 1.53 -10.54 8.85
N ALA A 178 1.38 -9.23 9.09
CA ALA A 178 2.50 -8.31 9.18
C ALA A 178 3.40 -8.58 10.39
N ASP A 179 2.83 -8.93 11.54
CA ASP A 179 3.58 -9.31 12.74
C ASP A 179 4.30 -10.64 12.55
N HIS A 180 3.66 -11.63 11.92
CA HIS A 180 4.29 -12.89 11.58
C HIS A 180 5.49 -12.69 10.63
N SER A 181 5.30 -11.90 9.56
CA SER A 181 6.37 -11.56 8.62
C SER A 181 7.53 -10.82 9.29
N ARG A 182 7.25 -9.93 10.25
CA ARG A 182 8.28 -9.21 11.01
C ARG A 182 9.12 -10.15 11.88
N ARG A 183 8.49 -11.12 12.55
CA ARG A 183 9.21 -12.12 13.37
C ARG A 183 10.11 -13.01 12.52
N GLN A 184 9.61 -13.49 11.38
CA GLN A 184 10.41 -14.26 10.43
C GLN A 184 11.63 -13.48 9.92
N LEU A 185 11.47 -12.17 9.66
CA LEU A 185 12.58 -11.31 9.26
C LEU A 185 13.61 -11.13 10.39
N GLN A 186 13.16 -10.98 11.64
CA GLN A 186 14.05 -10.88 12.81
C GLN A 186 14.81 -12.19 13.07
N GLU A 187 14.16 -13.34 12.92
CA GLU A 187 14.79 -14.65 13.06
C GLU A 187 15.89 -14.86 12.00
N LYS A 188 15.62 -14.51 10.74
CA LYS A 188 16.63 -14.58 9.68
C LYS A 188 17.79 -13.61 9.88
N LEU A 189 17.52 -12.39 10.37
CA LEU A 189 18.57 -11.42 10.72
C LEU A 189 19.44 -11.91 11.88
N LEU A 190 18.85 -12.57 12.88
CA LEU A 190 19.60 -13.21 13.97
C LEU A 190 20.45 -14.37 13.47
N PHE A 191 19.91 -15.19 12.56
CA PHE A 191 20.65 -16.31 11.97
C PHE A 191 21.85 -15.86 11.15
N LEU A 192 21.67 -14.84 10.30
CA LEU A 192 22.77 -14.22 9.53
C LEU A 192 23.83 -13.59 10.44
N LYS A 193 23.41 -12.97 11.55
CA LYS A 193 24.35 -12.41 12.55
C LYS A 193 25.11 -13.52 13.28
N ALA A 194 24.49 -14.66 13.54
CA ALA A 194 25.14 -15.82 14.15
C ALA A 194 26.13 -16.49 13.17
N GLU A 195 25.77 -16.69 11.90
CA GLU A 195 26.68 -17.21 10.88
C GLU A 195 27.90 -16.30 10.65
N HIS A 196 27.71 -14.99 10.64
CA HIS A 196 28.82 -14.04 10.51
C HIS A 196 29.76 -14.05 11.72
N VAL A 197 29.27 -14.38 12.92
CA VAL A 197 30.11 -14.53 14.12
C VAL A 197 30.87 -15.86 14.09
N TYR A 198 30.27 -16.94 13.61
CA TYR A 198 30.93 -18.25 13.46
C TYR A 198 31.96 -18.29 12.33
N SER A 199 31.81 -17.46 11.29
CA SER A 199 32.80 -17.32 10.20
C SER A 199 34.04 -16.51 10.61
N MET A 200 33.98 -15.82 11.76
CA MET A 200 35.03 -14.91 12.24
C MET A 200 35.84 -15.48 13.43
N ILE A 201 35.51 -16.71 13.87
CA ILE A 201 36.25 -17.52 14.86
C ILE A 201 36.95 -18.63 14.09
#